data_AF-A0A968DH45-F1
#
_entry.id   AF-A0A968DH45-F1
#
_cell.length_a   1.000
_cell.length_b   1.000
_cell.length_c   1.000
_cell.angle_alpha   90.00
_cell.angle_beta   90.00
_cell.angle_gamma   90.00
#
_symmetry.space_group_name_H-M   'P 1'
#
loop_
_entity.id
_entity.type
_entity.pdbx_description
1 polymer ?
#
loop_
_entity_poly.entity_id
_entity_poly.type
_entity_poly.pdbx_seq_one_letter_code
_entity_poly.pdbx_strand_id
1 'polypeptide(L)'
;GWLDLYLATGNAIPAQANRLFRNLGNGAFEDKTADSGADNTDFTMGVAYADYDRNGMMDLVIGNRQTDYVLYQNQGTTGGSNNWLQIKLVGGRGMN
;
A
#
# COMPACT_ATOMS: atom_id res chain seq x y z
N GLY A 1 -3.63 -4.48 -11.67
CA GLY A 1 -2.39 -3.74 -11.95
C GLY A 1 -1.19 -4.57 -11.56
N TRP A 2 0.02 -4.06 -11.77
CA TRP A 2 1.26 -4.62 -11.22
C TRP A 2 1.45 -4.13 -9.79
N LEU A 3 2.28 -4.83 -9.00
CA LEU A 3 2.65 -4.37 -7.66
C LEU A 3 3.59 -3.16 -7.77
N ASP A 4 3.23 -2.09 -7.08
CA ASP A 4 4.02 -0.86 -6.94
C ASP A 4 5.15 -1.06 -5.91
N LEU A 5 6.14 -0.16 -5.90
CA LEU A 5 7.30 -0.23 -5.01
C LEU A 5 7.28 0.93 -4.02
N TYR A 6 7.26 0.64 -2.72
CA TYR A 6 7.49 1.63 -1.67
C TYR A 6 8.86 1.41 -1.03
N LEU A 7 9.64 2.48 -0.93
CA LEU A 7 10.97 2.46 -0.36
C LEU A 7 10.98 3.27 0.95
N ALA A 8 11.17 2.56 2.06
CA ALA A 8 11.44 3.17 3.35
C ALA A 8 12.89 3.67 3.39
N THR A 9 13.08 4.99 3.38
CA THR A 9 14.40 5.66 3.36
C THR A 9 14.65 6.50 4.62
N GLY A 10 13.66 6.57 5.53
CA GLY A 10 13.64 7.47 6.69
C GLY A 10 14.69 7.22 7.78
N ASN A 11 15.68 6.36 7.57
CA ASN A 11 16.80 6.15 8.49
C ASN A 11 18.04 7.00 8.17
N ALA A 12 17.99 7.89 7.18
CA ALA A 12 19.07 8.79 6.80
C ALA A 12 19.12 10.08 7.65
N ILE A 13 20.31 10.71 7.77
CA ILE A 13 20.48 12.07 8.31
C ILE A 13 21.14 12.94 7.23
N PRO A 14 20.50 14.03 6.75
CA PRO A 14 19.14 14.46 7.11
C PRO A 14 18.08 13.44 6.68
N ALA A 15 16.93 13.46 7.37
CA ALA A 15 15.81 12.57 7.08
C ALA A 15 15.43 12.67 5.59
N GLN A 16 15.43 11.53 4.91
CA GLN A 16 14.94 11.43 3.55
C GLN A 16 13.50 10.95 3.58
N ALA A 17 12.65 11.60 2.78
CA ALA A 17 11.29 11.12 2.58
C ALA A 17 11.31 9.75 1.91
N ASN A 18 10.43 8.87 2.40
CA ASN A 18 10.11 7.62 1.73
C ASN A 18 9.66 7.88 0.28
N ARG A 19 9.79 6.87 -0.58
CA ARG A 19 9.49 6.98 -2.01
C ARG A 19 8.43 5.98 -2.42
N LEU A 20 7.47 6.42 -3.23
CA LEU A 20 6.49 5.55 -3.87
C LEU A 20 6.70 5.56 -5.38
N PHE A 21 6.87 4.39 -5.96
CA PHE A 21 7.04 4.19 -7.38
C PHE A 21 5.90 3.33 -7.94
N ARG A 22 5.16 3.88 -8.90
CA ARG A 22 4.14 3.14 -9.63
C ARG A 22 4.79 2.26 -10.69
N ASN A 23 4.47 0.98 -10.70
CA ASN A 23 4.99 0.03 -11.67
C ASN A 23 4.24 0.16 -13.00
N LEU A 24 4.97 0.54 -14.05
CA LEU A 24 4.44 0.71 -15.41
C LEU A 24 4.54 -0.59 -16.24
N GLY A 25 5.13 -1.65 -15.69
CA GLY A 25 5.49 -2.88 -16.40
C GLY A 25 6.87 -2.80 -17.05
N ASN A 26 7.37 -3.94 -17.52
CA ASN A 26 8.68 -4.06 -18.21
C ASN A 26 9.88 -3.47 -17.46
N GLY A 27 9.84 -3.50 -16.12
CA GLY A 27 10.90 -2.93 -15.27
C GLY A 27 10.93 -1.40 -15.23
N ALA A 28 9.92 -0.73 -15.81
CA ALA A 28 9.77 0.72 -15.75
C ALA A 28 8.91 1.14 -14.55
N PHE A 29 9.31 2.24 -13.91
CA PHE A 29 8.66 2.80 -12.74
C PHE A 29 8.49 4.32 -12.90
N GLU A 30 7.35 4.83 -12.44
CA GLU A 30 7.06 6.27 -12.34
C GLU A 30 7.16 6.69 -10.87
N ASP A 31 7.91 7.76 -10.56
CA ASP A 31 7.91 8.33 -9.22
C ASP A 31 6.57 9.02 -8.95
N LYS A 32 5.82 8.49 -7.97
CA LYS A 32 4.53 9.00 -7.50
C LYS A 32 4.60 9.54 -6.07
N THR A 33 5.81 9.79 -5.55
CA THR A 33 6.01 10.22 -4.17
C THR A 33 5.24 11.50 -3.85
N ALA A 34 5.42 12.55 -4.66
CA ALA A 34 4.76 13.84 -4.44
C ALA A 34 3.24 13.77 -4.70
N ASP A 35 2.81 13.06 -5.74
CA ASP A 35 1.40 12.94 -6.13
C ASP A 35 0.56 12.15 -5.10
N SER A 36 1.18 11.19 -4.41
CA SER A 36 0.50 10.30 -3.45
C SER A 36 0.44 10.82 -2.03
N GLY A 37 1.31 11.78 -1.66
CA GLY A 37 1.49 12.20 -0.27
C GLY A 37 2.08 11.10 0.64
N ALA A 38 2.63 10.02 0.06
CA ALA A 38 3.24 8.92 0.79
C ALA A 38 4.72 9.17 1.14
N ASP A 39 5.10 10.43 1.32
CA ASP A 39 6.46 10.94 1.47
C ASP A 39 6.88 11.13 2.94
N ASN A 40 6.43 10.24 3.83
CA ASN A 40 6.76 10.28 5.25
C ASN A 40 8.29 10.37 5.48
N THR A 41 8.70 11.23 6.41
CA THR A 41 10.11 11.52 6.73
C THR A 41 10.54 10.97 8.08
N ASP A 42 9.67 10.25 8.79
CA ASP A 42 10.01 9.62 10.06
C ASP A 42 10.87 8.36 9.83
N PHE A 43 11.43 7.83 10.93
CA PHE A 43 12.19 6.59 10.93
C PHE A 43 11.30 5.36 10.66
N THR A 44 10.94 5.13 9.41
CA THR A 44 10.17 3.95 8.99
C THR A 44 11.00 2.67 9.13
N MET A 45 10.48 1.72 9.91
CA MET A 45 11.11 0.42 10.22
C MET A 45 10.42 -0.76 9.54
N GLY A 46 9.19 -0.57 9.08
CA GLY A 46 8.38 -1.62 8.49
C GLY A 46 7.35 -1.07 7.52
N VAL A 47 7.05 -1.87 6.51
CA VAL A 47 6.09 -1.57 5.45
C VAL A 47 5.26 -2.82 5.21
N ALA A 48 3.95 -2.66 5.08
CA ALA A 48 3.06 -3.73 4.65
C ALA A 48 1.97 -3.20 3.71
N TYR A 49 1.46 -4.10 2.88
CA TYR A 49 0.38 -3.85 1.95
C TYR A 49 -0.81 -4.74 2.28
N ALA A 50 -2.01 -4.17 2.38
CA ALA A 50 -3.25 -4.91 2.58
C ALA A 50 -4.44 -4.14 1.99
N ASP A 51 -5.45 -4.85 1.48
CA ASP A 51 -6.77 -4.26 1.16
C ASP A 51 -7.57 -4.15 2.47
N TYR A 52 -7.37 -3.05 3.19
CA TYR A 52 -7.86 -2.90 4.57
C TYR A 52 -9.36 -2.64 4.62
N ASP A 53 -9.88 -1.86 3.67
CA ASP A 53 -11.30 -1.49 3.60
C ASP A 53 -12.14 -2.41 2.67
N ARG A 54 -11.49 -3.37 2.00
CA ARG A 54 -12.10 -4.35 1.09
C ARG A 54 -12.68 -3.72 -0.18
N ASN A 55 -12.10 -2.60 -0.61
CA ASN A 55 -12.48 -1.95 -1.86
C ASN A 55 -11.78 -2.58 -3.08
N GLY A 56 -10.88 -3.55 -2.86
CA GLY A 56 -10.14 -4.22 -3.92
C GLY A 56 -8.90 -3.48 -4.39
N MET A 57 -8.51 -2.42 -3.68
CA MET A 57 -7.34 -1.60 -3.92
C MET A 57 -6.39 -1.79 -2.74
N MET A 58 -5.11 -1.98 -3.04
CA MET A 58 -4.12 -2.24 -2.02
C MET A 58 -3.79 -0.95 -1.28
N ASP A 59 -3.99 -0.93 0.03
CA ASP A 59 -3.55 0.12 0.93
C ASP A 59 -2.12 -0.13 1.42
N LEU A 60 -1.47 0.93 1.89
CA LEU A 60 -0.11 0.89 2.42
C LEU A 60 -0.11 1.28 3.89
N VAL A 61 0.49 0.45 4.75
CA VAL A 61 0.75 0.81 6.15
C VAL A 61 2.26 0.85 6.41
N ILE A 62 2.70 1.89 7.10
CA ILE A 62 4.07 2.03 7.56
C ILE A 62 4.14 2.05 9.08
N GLY A 63 5.19 1.47 9.63
CA GLY A 63 5.51 1.53 11.05
C GLY A 63 6.77 2.36 11.28
N ASN A 64 6.63 3.43 12.05
CA ASN A 64 7.72 4.32 12.40
C ASN A 64 8.27 3.99 13.79
N ARG A 65 9.58 4.21 14.00
CA ARG A 65 10.25 3.89 15.26
C ARG A 65 9.85 4.82 16.40
N GLN A 66 9.58 6.09 16.08
CA GLN A 66 9.41 7.17 17.05
C GLN A 66 8.03 7.81 17.00
N THR A 67 7.25 7.51 15.95
CA THR A 67 5.91 8.03 15.72
C THR A 67 4.95 6.87 15.49
N ASP A 68 3.65 7.18 15.43
CA ASP A 68 2.61 6.19 15.20
C ASP A 68 2.72 5.52 13.82
N TYR A 69 1.91 4.47 13.64
CA TYR A 69 1.68 3.89 12.32
C TYR A 69 0.90 4.86 11.43
N VAL A 70 1.22 4.88 10.14
CA VAL A 70 0.49 5.67 9.15
C VAL A 70 -0.14 4.72 8.14
N LEU A 71 -1.45 4.87 7.92
CA LEU A 71 -2.21 4.17 6.88
C LEU A 71 -2.46 5.12 5.71
N TYR A 72 -1.98 4.75 4.54
CA TYR A 72 -2.29 5.38 3.27
C TYR A 72 -3.37 4.57 2.56
N GLN A 73 -4.59 5.12 2.51
CA GLN A 73 -5.70 4.48 1.81
C GLN A 73 -5.64 4.79 0.32
N ASN A 74 -5.65 3.74 -0.49
CA ASN A 74 -5.68 3.87 -1.93
C ASN A 74 -7.13 4.03 -2.39
N GLN A 75 -7.48 5.24 -2.84
CA GLN A 75 -8.82 5.53 -3.37
C GLN A 75 -8.95 5.19 -4.87
N GLY A 76 -7.88 4.73 -5.51
CA GLY A 76 -7.80 4.42 -6.93
C GLY A 76 -8.19 5.57 -7.86
N THR A 77 -8.35 5.24 -9.14
CA THR A 77 -9.09 6.10 -10.08
C THR A 77 -10.51 5.58 -10.13
N THR A 78 -11.49 6.42 -9.81
CA THR A 78 -12.92 6.12 -9.94
C THR A 78 -13.19 5.41 -11.28
N GLY A 79 -13.57 4.13 -11.25
CA GLY A 79 -13.86 3.35 -12.47
C GLY A 79 -12.77 2.36 -12.94
N GLY A 80 -11.69 2.16 -12.18
CA GLY A 80 -10.75 1.06 -12.45
C GLY A 80 -11.39 -0.32 -12.22
N SER A 81 -11.56 -1.10 -13.28
CA SER A 81 -12.03 -2.49 -13.19
C SER A 81 -11.00 -3.36 -12.48
N ASN A 82 -11.28 -3.75 -11.24
CA ASN A 82 -10.46 -4.70 -10.48
C ASN A 82 -10.84 -6.15 -10.85
N ASN A 83 -9.86 -7.06 -10.95
CA ASN A 83 -10.06 -8.47 -11.34
C ASN A 83 -9.88 -9.44 -10.16
N TRP A 84 -10.59 -9.21 -9.05
CA TRP A 84 -10.53 -10.08 -7.88
C TRP A 84 -11.91 -10.63 -7.52
N LEU A 85 -11.91 -11.74 -6.79
CA LEU A 85 -13.11 -12.43 -6.33
C LEU A 85 -13.04 -12.56 -4.81
N GLN A 86 -14.08 -12.10 -4.11
CA GLN A 86 -14.27 -12.36 -2.68
C GLN A 86 -15.18 -13.57 -2.49
N ILE A 87 -14.74 -14.57 -1.72
CA ILE A 87 -15.57 -15.72 -1.35
C ILE A 87 -15.83 -15.70 0.15
N LYS A 88 -17.10 -15.60 0.55
CA LYS A 88 -17.55 -15.80 1.93
C LYS A 88 -18.20 -17.18 2.04
N LEU A 89 -17.54 -18.10 2.75
CA LEU A 89 -18.13 -19.40 3.05
C LEU A 89 -19.16 -19.26 4.18
N VAL A 90 -20.37 -19.77 3.97
CA VAL A 90 -21.39 -19.91 5.01
C VAL A 90 -21.65 -21.41 5.17
N GLY A 91 -21.24 -21.97 6.30
CA GLY A 91 -21.46 -23.38 6.60
C GLY A 91 -22.95 -23.69 6.80
N GLY A 92 -23.43 -24.74 6.14
CA GLY A 92 -24.70 -25.41 6.49
C GLY A 92 -24.44 -26.58 7.44
N ARG A 93 -25.39 -26.86 8.35
CA ARG A 93 -25.34 -27.97 9.30
C ARG A 93 -25.07 -29.28 8.55
N GLY A 94 -23.99 -29.99 8.90
CA GLY A 94 -23.73 -31.33 8.38
C GLY A 94 -24.87 -32.26 8.77
N MET A 95 -25.46 -32.94 7.79
CA MET A 95 -26.44 -34.00 8.04
C MET A 95 -25.68 -35.30 8.33
N ASN A 96 -25.86 -35.83 9.54
CA ASN A 96 -25.65 -37.25 9.84
C ASN A 96 -26.98 -37.98 9.68
#